data_AF-A9VCQ8-F1
#
_entry.id   AF-A9VCQ8-F1
#
_cell.length_a   1.000
_cell.length_b   1.000
_cell.length_c   1.000
_cell.angle_alpha   90.00
_cell.angle_beta   90.00
_cell.angle_gamma   90.00
#
_symmetry.space_group_name_H-M   'P 1'
#
loop_
_entity.id
_entity.type
_entity.pdbx_description
1 polymer ?
#
loop_
_entity_poly.entity_id
_entity_poly.type
_entity_poly.pdbx_seq_one_letter_code
_entity_poly.pdbx_strand_id
1 'polypeptide(L)'
;METVFWTVMGILFAISLKLTTRWHHELGMGPFEPGKAWPVIDRLLAVTHWGMIGYLLLVKYGSGTMLYILQPCHIVMVLQGTLLMLKPSRVTRGLLHAHFVLILGAFVAIVLPDTDTLEAPFEVEVFFIQHFLIVFVTPLRLLKLHDGGHWRWISVLGGLCIMHLMHWPFYVTTGSLTHVNLQFMQCPTVALAEILKELPPWVITPSYRSLVTILYHIVAIGVAAGYLELGRFLFTRKTKSS
;
A
#
# COMPACT_ATOMS: atom_id res chain seq x y z
N MET A 1 -21.35 -8.48 11.48
CA MET A 1 -20.46 -9.33 12.30
C MET A 1 -19.01 -9.28 11.81
N GLU A 2 -18.74 -9.52 10.52
CA GLU A 2 -17.37 -9.48 9.96
C GLU A 2 -16.62 -8.16 10.24
N THR A 3 -17.24 -7.01 9.98
CA THR A 3 -16.62 -5.69 10.23
C THR A 3 -16.19 -5.52 11.68
N VAL A 4 -17.04 -5.93 12.63
CA VAL A 4 -16.71 -5.86 14.06
C VAL A 4 -15.55 -6.79 14.36
N PHE A 5 -15.59 -8.04 13.90
CA PHE A 5 -14.52 -9.02 14.11
C PHE A 5 -13.16 -8.50 13.61
N TRP A 6 -13.07 -8.08 12.36
CA TRP A 6 -11.82 -7.62 11.77
C TRP A 6 -11.35 -6.28 12.33
N THR A 7 -12.27 -5.39 12.73
CA THR A 7 -11.93 -4.15 13.44
C THR A 7 -11.32 -4.46 14.81
N VAL A 8 -11.93 -5.37 15.57
CA VAL A 8 -11.40 -5.82 16.87
C VAL A 8 -10.03 -6.46 16.68
N MET A 9 -9.86 -7.33 15.68
CA MET A 9 -8.55 -7.91 15.36
C MET A 9 -7.51 -6.83 15.04
N GLY A 10 -7.85 -5.83 14.22
CA GLY A 10 -6.97 -4.70 13.93
C GLY A 10 -6.59 -3.89 15.18
N ILE A 11 -7.54 -3.63 16.07
CA ILE A 11 -7.29 -2.91 17.33
C ILE A 11 -6.41 -3.72 18.28
N LEU A 12 -6.74 -5.00 18.48
CA LEU A 12 -5.95 -5.90 19.32
C LEU A 12 -4.52 -5.99 18.81
N PHE A 13 -4.36 -6.08 17.50
CA PHE A 13 -3.06 -6.10 16.87
C PHE A 13 -2.31 -4.78 17.07
N ALA A 14 -2.97 -3.63 16.94
CA ALA A 14 -2.37 -2.32 17.23
C ALA A 14 -1.91 -2.23 18.70
N ILE A 15 -2.70 -2.76 19.64
CA ILE A 15 -2.35 -2.82 21.07
C ILE A 15 -1.15 -3.75 21.27
N SER A 16 -1.15 -4.95 20.68
CA SER A 16 -0.02 -5.88 20.75
C SER A 16 1.26 -5.28 20.16
N LEU A 17 1.16 -4.55 19.05
CA LEU A 17 2.28 -3.80 18.51
C LEU A 17 2.77 -2.78 19.54
N LYS A 18 1.90 -1.91 20.09
CA LYS A 18 2.28 -0.92 21.12
C LYS A 18 2.87 -1.53 22.39
N LEU A 19 2.43 -2.73 22.80
CA LEU A 19 2.98 -3.41 23.98
C LEU A 19 4.34 -4.05 23.70
N THR A 20 4.54 -4.59 22.49
CA THR A 20 5.80 -5.22 22.08
C THR A 20 6.87 -4.19 21.70
N THR A 21 6.43 -3.04 21.21
CA THR A 21 7.27 -1.88 20.95
C THR A 21 7.13 -0.89 22.09
N ARG A 22 8.02 -0.93 23.10
CA ARG A 22 8.15 0.14 24.10
C ARG A 22 8.47 1.49 23.41
N TRP A 23 7.44 2.16 22.86
CA TRP A 23 7.51 3.42 22.12
C TRP A 23 7.50 4.61 23.07
N HIS A 24 8.60 4.87 23.76
CA HIS A 24 8.73 6.15 24.47
C HIS A 24 9.99 6.96 24.21
N HIS A 25 10.94 6.51 23.38
CA HIS A 25 12.19 7.29 23.22
C HIS A 25 12.80 7.45 21.82
N GLU A 26 12.15 6.99 20.73
CA GLU A 26 12.84 6.93 19.42
C GLU A 26 12.04 7.47 18.22
N LEU A 27 11.18 8.46 18.43
CA LEU A 27 10.62 9.31 17.35
C LEU A 27 11.51 10.53 17.04
N GLY A 28 12.78 10.50 17.44
CA GLY A 28 13.75 11.53 17.09
C GLY A 28 13.94 11.60 15.58
N MET A 29 13.10 12.40 14.91
CA MET A 29 13.43 12.96 13.61
C MET A 29 14.67 13.82 13.85
N GLY A 30 15.84 13.28 13.51
CA GLY A 30 17.06 14.06 13.51
C GLY A 30 16.83 15.32 12.65
N PRO A 31 17.47 16.45 13.00
CA PRO A 31 17.30 17.69 12.25
C PRO A 31 17.56 17.48 10.75
N PHE A 32 16.79 18.18 9.93
CA PHE A 32 17.01 18.24 8.49
C PHE A 32 18.42 18.79 8.23
N GLU A 33 19.38 17.91 7.98
CA GLU A 33 20.70 18.33 7.54
C GLU A 33 20.75 18.42 6.01
N PRO A 34 20.89 19.60 5.39
CA PRO A 34 21.07 19.72 3.95
C PRO A 34 22.50 19.27 3.60
N GLY A 35 22.68 18.00 3.23
CA GLY A 35 24.03 17.41 3.14
C GLY A 35 24.39 16.65 1.87
N LYS A 36 23.44 16.31 0.98
CA LYS A 36 23.77 15.71 -0.31
C LYS A 36 22.68 16.01 -1.33
N ALA A 37 23.06 16.48 -2.50
CA ALA A 37 22.12 16.67 -3.59
C ALA A 37 21.47 15.33 -3.93
N TRP A 38 20.14 15.37 -4.02
CA TRP A 38 19.30 14.26 -4.41
C TRP A 38 19.72 13.71 -5.78
N PRO A 39 19.93 12.39 -5.92
CA PRO A 39 20.11 11.79 -7.25
C PRO A 39 18.98 12.19 -8.19
N VAL A 40 19.30 12.46 -9.46
CA VAL A 40 18.32 12.93 -10.46
C VAL A 40 17.12 11.99 -10.55
N ILE A 41 17.38 10.68 -10.54
CA ILE A 41 16.33 9.65 -10.61
C ILE A 41 15.33 9.73 -9.45
N ASP A 42 15.77 10.09 -8.23
CA ASP A 42 14.87 10.18 -7.06
C ASP A 42 13.95 11.38 -7.19
N ARG A 43 14.51 12.49 -7.69
CA ARG A 43 13.72 13.70 -7.98
C ARG A 43 12.72 13.45 -9.09
N LEU A 44 13.13 12.80 -10.17
CA LEU A 44 12.24 12.48 -11.28
C LEU A 44 11.10 11.58 -10.79
N LEU A 45 11.40 10.49 -10.09
CA LEU A 45 10.36 9.61 -9.55
C LEU A 45 9.44 10.35 -8.57
N ALA A 46 9.98 11.16 -7.66
CA ALA A 46 9.17 11.91 -6.70
C ALA A 46 8.25 12.92 -7.41
N VAL A 47 8.78 13.69 -8.37
CA VAL A 47 8.00 14.63 -9.18
C VAL A 47 6.93 13.89 -9.97
N THR A 48 7.23 12.70 -10.52
CA THR A 48 6.22 11.87 -11.20
C THR A 48 5.11 11.44 -10.24
N HIS A 49 5.41 10.98 -9.02
CA HIS A 49 4.38 10.57 -8.06
C HIS A 49 3.49 11.74 -7.64
N TRP A 50 4.10 12.87 -7.28
CA TRP A 50 3.36 14.07 -6.88
C TRP A 50 2.57 14.68 -8.04
N GLY A 51 3.13 14.66 -9.26
CA GLY A 51 2.45 15.09 -10.47
C GLY A 51 1.23 14.23 -10.81
N MET A 52 1.35 12.90 -10.69
CA MET A 52 0.22 11.97 -10.87
C MET A 52 -0.87 12.19 -9.83
N ILE A 53 -0.51 12.37 -8.55
CA ILE A 53 -1.50 12.72 -7.51
C ILE A 53 -2.19 14.04 -7.81
N GLY A 54 -1.45 15.06 -8.26
CA GLY A 54 -2.01 16.35 -8.67
C GLY A 54 -2.99 16.20 -9.84
N TYR A 55 -2.60 15.45 -10.87
CA TYR A 55 -3.48 15.12 -12.00
C TYR A 55 -4.76 14.41 -11.55
N LEU A 56 -4.64 13.37 -10.73
CA LEU A 56 -5.78 12.60 -10.23
C LEU A 56 -6.72 13.45 -9.37
N LEU A 57 -6.18 14.34 -8.54
CA LEU A 57 -6.99 15.31 -7.79
C LEU A 57 -7.80 16.20 -8.72
N LEU A 58 -7.21 16.71 -9.81
CA LEU A 58 -7.91 17.55 -10.78
C LEU A 58 -9.02 16.78 -11.49
N VAL A 59 -8.72 15.57 -11.98
CA VAL A 59 -9.73 14.74 -12.68
C VAL A 59 -10.87 14.37 -11.75
N LYS A 60 -10.57 13.84 -10.55
CA LYS A 60 -11.59 13.42 -9.58
C LYS A 60 -12.37 14.60 -8.99
N TYR A 61 -11.80 15.80 -8.96
CA TYR A 61 -12.53 17.02 -8.63
C TYR A 61 -13.51 17.39 -9.74
N GLY A 62 -13.03 17.41 -10.99
CA GLY A 62 -13.84 17.75 -12.15
C GLY A 62 -15.02 16.78 -12.39
N SER A 63 -14.84 15.50 -12.09
CA SER A 63 -15.89 14.48 -12.23
C SER A 63 -16.80 14.32 -11.00
N GLY A 64 -16.55 15.05 -9.91
CA GLY A 64 -17.33 14.90 -8.66
C GLY A 64 -17.07 13.60 -7.90
N THR A 65 -16.01 12.86 -8.22
CA THR A 65 -15.69 11.54 -7.64
C THR A 65 -14.53 11.62 -6.63
N MET A 66 -14.47 12.69 -5.83
CA MET A 66 -13.32 12.99 -4.95
C MET A 66 -13.01 11.90 -3.92
N LEU A 67 -14.03 11.15 -3.47
CA LEU A 67 -13.86 10.06 -2.51
C LEU A 67 -12.91 8.96 -3.02
N TYR A 68 -12.81 8.77 -4.34
CA TYR A 68 -11.90 7.78 -4.92
C TYR A 68 -10.42 8.16 -4.76
N ILE A 69 -10.09 9.38 -4.33
CA ILE A 69 -8.70 9.69 -3.96
C ILE A 69 -8.22 8.89 -2.75
N LEU A 70 -9.15 8.35 -1.95
CA LEU A 70 -8.84 7.48 -0.82
C LEU A 70 -8.50 6.04 -1.22
N GLN A 71 -8.54 5.69 -2.51
CA GLN A 71 -8.04 4.41 -3.01
C GLN A 71 -6.58 4.19 -2.59
N PRO A 72 -6.17 2.99 -2.17
CA PRO A 72 -4.84 2.77 -1.60
C PRO A 72 -3.71 3.01 -2.60
N CYS A 73 -3.93 2.85 -3.90
CA CYS A 73 -2.92 3.18 -4.90
C CYS A 73 -2.47 4.65 -4.80
N HIS A 74 -3.40 5.57 -4.51
CA HIS A 74 -3.09 6.99 -4.28
C HIS A 74 -2.35 7.20 -2.96
N ILE A 75 -2.81 6.55 -1.88
CA ILE A 75 -2.17 6.65 -0.56
C ILE A 75 -0.73 6.10 -0.61
N VAL A 76 -0.55 4.94 -1.25
CA VAL A 76 0.74 4.30 -1.48
C VAL A 76 1.62 5.20 -2.35
N MET A 77 1.08 5.82 -3.40
CA MET A 77 1.83 6.75 -4.25
C MET A 77 2.31 7.98 -3.47
N VAL A 78 1.47 8.56 -2.58
CA VAL A 78 1.88 9.64 -1.66
C VAL A 78 2.99 9.16 -0.73
N LEU A 79 2.84 7.97 -0.14
CA LEU A 79 3.85 7.39 0.74
C LEU A 79 5.18 7.15 0.02
N GLN A 80 5.14 6.61 -1.20
CA GLN A 80 6.32 6.39 -2.03
C GLN A 80 7.00 7.69 -2.45
N GLY A 81 6.24 8.69 -2.91
CA GLY A 81 6.76 10.03 -3.23
C GLY A 81 7.42 10.70 -2.03
N THR A 82 6.81 10.55 -0.85
CA THR A 82 7.36 11.05 0.42
C THR A 82 8.62 10.30 0.82
N LEU A 83 8.62 8.96 0.78
CA LEU A 83 9.77 8.13 1.12
C LEU A 83 10.94 8.33 0.15
N LEU A 84 10.65 8.64 -1.12
CA LEU A 84 11.67 9.08 -2.05
C LEU A 84 12.32 10.31 -1.47
N MET A 85 11.56 11.35 -1.11
CA MET A 85 12.06 12.64 -0.55
C MET A 85 12.60 12.62 0.89
N LEU A 86 12.62 11.48 1.59
CA LEU A 86 13.12 11.38 2.96
C LEU A 86 14.48 10.67 3.05
N LYS A 87 15.33 11.14 3.97
CA LYS A 87 16.58 10.44 4.29
C LYS A 87 16.32 9.10 5.00
N PRO A 88 17.19 8.11 4.82
CA PRO A 88 17.10 6.84 5.54
C PRO A 88 17.15 7.02 7.06
N SER A 89 16.16 6.48 7.76
CA SER A 89 16.03 6.50 9.22
C SER A 89 15.35 5.22 9.70
N ARG A 90 15.28 5.01 11.02
CA ARG A 90 14.52 3.88 11.59
C ARG A 90 13.02 3.96 11.23
N VAL A 91 12.48 5.18 11.12
CA VAL A 91 11.08 5.44 10.77
C VAL A 91 10.84 5.16 9.30
N THR A 92 11.62 5.74 8.39
CA THR A 92 11.42 5.54 6.94
C THR A 92 11.61 4.08 6.53
N ARG A 93 12.54 3.35 7.17
CA ARG A 93 12.66 1.89 6.99
C ARG A 93 11.43 1.14 7.49
N GLY A 94 10.90 1.52 8.65
CA GLY A 94 9.66 0.93 9.17
C GLY A 94 8.47 1.16 8.24
N LEU A 95 8.34 2.39 7.74
CA LEU A 95 7.32 2.76 6.75
C LEU A 95 7.50 2.01 5.43
N LEU A 96 8.73 1.86 4.94
CA LEU A 96 9.03 1.06 3.74
C LEU A 96 8.61 -0.41 3.90
N HIS A 97 8.90 -1.02 5.06
CA HIS A 97 8.53 -2.41 5.31
C HIS A 97 7.01 -2.59 5.44
N ALA A 98 6.33 -1.67 6.14
CA ALA A 98 4.87 -1.67 6.23
C ALA A 98 4.22 -1.47 4.85
N HIS A 99 4.81 -0.60 4.04
CA HIS A 99 4.39 -0.30 2.69
C HIS A 99 4.37 -1.54 1.78
N PHE A 100 5.29 -2.50 1.91
CA PHE A 100 5.26 -3.72 1.06
C PHE A 100 4.03 -4.60 1.27
N VAL A 101 3.33 -4.46 2.39
CA VAL A 101 2.01 -5.08 2.56
C VAL A 101 0.98 -4.32 1.72
N LEU A 102 1.01 -2.99 1.78
CA LEU A 102 0.01 -2.12 1.15
C LEU A 102 0.07 -2.14 -0.39
N ILE A 103 1.23 -2.40 -0.99
CA ILE A 103 1.38 -2.48 -2.46
C ILE A 103 0.64 -3.67 -3.09
N LEU A 104 0.25 -4.69 -2.31
CA LEU A 104 -0.45 -5.84 -2.88
C LEU A 104 -1.75 -5.43 -3.57
N GLY A 105 -2.45 -4.41 -3.06
CA GLY A 105 -3.65 -3.90 -3.72
C GLY A 105 -3.35 -3.38 -5.13
N ALA A 106 -2.22 -2.68 -5.31
CA ALA A 106 -1.80 -2.20 -6.61
C ALA A 106 -1.36 -3.34 -7.55
N PHE A 107 -0.74 -4.39 -7.02
CA PHE A 107 -0.42 -5.58 -7.80
C PHE A 107 -1.69 -6.30 -8.28
N VAL A 108 -2.69 -6.47 -7.41
CA VAL A 108 -3.97 -7.06 -7.77
C VAL A 108 -4.67 -6.24 -8.86
N ALA A 109 -4.62 -4.91 -8.79
CA ALA A 109 -5.20 -4.03 -9.81
C ALA A 109 -4.53 -4.14 -11.20
N ILE A 110 -3.27 -4.60 -11.27
CA ILE A 110 -2.63 -4.92 -12.57
C ILE A 110 -3.15 -6.25 -13.12
N VAL A 111 -3.34 -7.25 -12.26
CA VAL A 111 -3.76 -8.61 -12.65
C VAL A 111 -5.26 -8.68 -12.96
N LEU A 112 -6.06 -7.98 -12.17
CA LEU A 112 -7.51 -7.89 -12.26
C LEU A 112 -7.89 -6.40 -12.38
N PRO A 113 -7.63 -5.77 -13.53
CA PRO A 113 -7.90 -4.36 -13.72
C PRO A 113 -9.41 -4.08 -13.68
N ASP A 114 -9.78 -2.99 -13.02
CA ASP A 114 -11.12 -2.41 -13.07
C ASP A 114 -11.02 -1.02 -13.69
N THR A 115 -11.09 -0.98 -15.03
CA THR A 115 -10.94 0.23 -15.83
C THR A 115 -12.26 0.71 -16.43
N ASP A 116 -13.37 0.01 -16.17
CA ASP A 116 -14.66 0.25 -16.82
C ASP A 116 -15.27 1.60 -16.45
N THR A 117 -14.84 2.18 -15.34
CA THR A 117 -15.30 3.47 -14.82
C THR A 117 -14.33 4.63 -15.09
N LEU A 118 -13.27 4.37 -15.86
CA LEU A 118 -12.27 5.38 -16.23
C LEU A 118 -12.67 6.03 -17.56
N GLU A 119 -13.29 7.21 -17.47
CA GLU A 119 -13.92 7.89 -18.61
C GLU A 119 -13.10 9.09 -19.11
N ALA A 120 -12.18 9.63 -18.30
CA ALA A 120 -11.42 10.81 -18.71
C ALA A 120 -10.26 10.44 -19.65
N PRO A 121 -9.84 11.35 -20.56
CA PRO A 121 -8.72 11.09 -21.45
C PRO A 121 -7.47 10.65 -20.69
N PHE A 122 -6.83 9.59 -21.17
CA PHE A 122 -5.62 9.00 -20.58
C PHE A 122 -5.78 8.39 -19.17
N GLU A 123 -6.98 8.27 -18.58
CA GLU A 123 -7.12 7.67 -17.25
C GLU A 123 -6.69 6.20 -17.22
N VAL A 124 -6.95 5.43 -18.27
CA VAL A 124 -6.55 4.02 -18.36
C VAL A 124 -5.03 3.88 -18.46
N GLU A 125 -4.38 4.69 -19.29
CA GLU A 125 -2.94 4.71 -19.44
C GLU A 125 -2.27 5.17 -18.14
N VAL A 126 -2.78 6.24 -17.52
CA VAL A 126 -2.31 6.72 -16.21
C VAL A 126 -2.50 5.63 -15.16
N PHE A 127 -3.62 4.92 -15.15
CA PHE A 127 -3.87 3.78 -14.26
C PHE A 127 -2.75 2.74 -14.39
N PHE A 128 -2.45 2.25 -15.59
CA PHE A 128 -1.41 1.23 -15.75
C PHE A 128 -0.01 1.74 -15.42
N ILE A 129 0.34 2.97 -15.86
CA ILE A 129 1.64 3.57 -15.55
C ILE A 129 1.80 3.74 -14.03
N GLN A 130 0.79 4.27 -13.36
CA GLN A 130 0.77 4.45 -11.91
C GLN A 130 1.00 3.12 -11.19
N HIS A 131 0.23 2.09 -11.53
CA HIS A 131 0.33 0.81 -10.85
C HIS A 131 1.66 0.13 -11.13
N PHE A 132 2.18 0.24 -12.35
CA PHE A 132 3.51 -0.28 -12.69
C PHE A 132 4.63 0.43 -11.91
N LEU A 133 4.56 1.76 -11.76
CA LEU A 133 5.51 2.53 -10.94
C LEU A 133 5.44 2.10 -9.46
N ILE A 134 4.21 1.99 -8.93
CA ILE A 134 3.96 1.60 -7.54
C ILE A 134 4.52 0.22 -7.23
N VAL A 135 4.35 -0.74 -8.14
CA VAL A 135 4.71 -2.12 -7.89
C VAL A 135 6.17 -2.38 -8.24
N PHE A 136 6.64 -2.00 -9.43
CA PHE A 136 7.93 -2.51 -9.93
C PHE A 136 9.07 -1.52 -9.81
N VAL A 137 8.86 -0.24 -10.12
CA VAL A 137 9.96 0.72 -10.25
C VAL A 137 10.33 1.34 -8.90
N THR A 138 9.37 1.95 -8.23
CA THR A 138 9.63 2.72 -7.01
C THR A 138 10.05 1.85 -5.83
N PRO A 139 9.44 0.67 -5.58
CA PRO A 139 9.84 -0.18 -4.46
C PRO A 139 11.31 -0.61 -4.52
N LEU A 140 11.81 -0.96 -5.71
CA LEU A 140 13.21 -1.32 -5.91
C LEU A 140 14.15 -0.15 -5.66
N ARG A 141 13.74 1.07 -6.06
CA ARG A 141 14.53 2.27 -5.78
C ARG A 141 14.55 2.60 -4.29
N LEU A 142 13.42 2.48 -3.61
CA LEU A 142 13.31 2.69 -2.16
C LEU A 142 14.13 1.67 -1.36
N LEU A 143 14.16 0.40 -1.78
CA LEU A 143 15.02 -0.63 -1.18
C LEU A 143 16.51 -0.23 -1.26
N LYS A 144 16.94 0.31 -2.39
CA LYS A 144 18.31 0.82 -2.57
C LYS A 144 18.59 2.06 -1.73
N LEU A 145 17.61 2.96 -1.61
CA LEU A 145 17.77 4.23 -0.88
C LEU A 145 17.82 4.05 0.63
N HIS A 146 16.86 3.30 1.17
CA HIS A 146 16.70 3.14 2.61
C HIS A 146 17.52 1.99 3.18
N ASP A 147 18.38 1.39 2.34
CA ASP A 147 19.15 0.18 2.63
C ASP A 147 18.22 -0.86 3.25
N GLY A 148 17.39 -1.47 2.40
CA GLY A 148 16.22 -2.31 2.70
C GLY A 148 16.49 -3.41 3.72
N GLY A 149 16.72 -2.98 4.97
CA GLY A 149 17.77 -3.55 5.81
C GLY A 149 17.33 -4.83 6.47
N HIS A 150 17.85 -5.06 7.69
CA HIS A 150 17.42 -6.23 8.44
C HIS A 150 15.90 -6.28 8.56
N TRP A 151 15.35 -7.42 8.16
CA TRP A 151 13.94 -7.72 8.16
C TRP A 151 13.29 -7.37 9.51
N ARG A 152 12.26 -6.51 9.50
CA ARG A 152 11.53 -6.10 10.71
C ARG A 152 10.10 -6.62 10.64
N TRP A 153 9.86 -7.83 11.16
CA TRP A 153 8.53 -8.43 11.25
C TRP A 153 7.50 -7.46 11.82
N ILE A 154 7.90 -6.71 12.85
CA ILE A 154 7.02 -5.72 13.50
C ILE A 154 6.48 -4.65 12.54
N SER A 155 7.24 -4.28 11.51
CA SER A 155 6.83 -3.28 10.52
C SER A 155 5.91 -3.87 9.46
N VAL A 156 6.16 -5.11 9.03
CA VAL A 156 5.26 -5.86 8.12
C VAL A 156 3.92 -6.10 8.80
N LEU A 157 3.97 -6.56 10.05
CA LEU A 157 2.82 -6.65 10.94
C LEU A 157 2.11 -5.29 11.02
N GLY A 158 2.83 -4.20 11.30
CA GLY A 158 2.29 -2.83 11.26
C GLY A 158 1.54 -2.48 9.97
N GLY A 159 2.04 -2.91 8.80
CA GLY A 159 1.35 -2.77 7.52
C GLY A 159 0.01 -3.50 7.47
N LEU A 160 -0.04 -4.75 7.95
CA LEU A 160 -1.29 -5.51 8.06
C LEU A 160 -2.27 -4.84 9.03
N CYS A 161 -1.78 -4.27 10.12
CA CYS A 161 -2.62 -3.50 11.06
C CYS A 161 -3.28 -2.31 10.37
N ILE A 162 -2.48 -1.52 9.66
CA ILE A 162 -2.97 -0.36 8.91
C ILE A 162 -4.00 -0.81 7.87
N MET A 163 -3.74 -1.90 7.16
CA MET A 163 -4.66 -2.46 6.18
C MET A 163 -6.03 -2.78 6.81
N HIS A 164 -6.07 -3.45 7.97
CA HIS A 164 -7.33 -3.76 8.66
C HIS A 164 -8.10 -2.51 9.07
N LEU A 165 -7.41 -1.55 9.70
CA LEU A 165 -8.03 -0.32 10.18
C LEU A 165 -8.53 0.57 9.02
N MET A 166 -7.86 0.53 7.88
CA MET A 166 -8.31 1.23 6.67
C MET A 166 -9.49 0.50 6.02
N HIS A 167 -9.44 -0.83 5.86
CA HIS A 167 -10.46 -1.56 5.11
C HIS A 167 -11.74 -1.72 5.90
N TRP A 168 -11.66 -2.20 7.14
CA TRP A 168 -12.85 -2.64 7.86
C TRP A 168 -13.62 -1.49 8.52
N PRO A 169 -13.07 -0.72 9.46
CA PRO A 169 -13.83 0.37 10.06
C PRO A 169 -13.89 1.60 9.16
N PHE A 170 -12.82 1.97 8.44
CA PHE A 170 -12.80 3.19 7.65
C PHE A 170 -13.55 3.04 6.31
N TYR A 171 -13.07 2.21 5.38
CA TYR A 171 -13.68 2.10 4.05
C TYR A 171 -15.11 1.54 4.06
N VAL A 172 -15.43 0.53 4.90
CA VAL A 172 -16.82 0.03 4.99
C VAL A 172 -17.75 1.14 5.50
N THR A 173 -17.34 1.90 6.52
CA THR A 173 -18.18 2.97 7.06
C THR A 173 -18.34 4.11 6.06
N THR A 174 -17.24 4.59 5.48
CA THR A 174 -17.28 5.64 4.44
C THR A 174 -18.15 5.22 3.26
N GLY A 175 -17.98 4.00 2.75
CA GLY A 175 -18.80 3.51 1.65
C GLY A 175 -20.27 3.36 2.03
N SER A 176 -20.57 2.98 3.27
CA SER A 176 -21.96 2.85 3.75
C SER A 176 -22.64 4.20 3.92
N LEU A 177 -21.92 5.23 4.37
CA LEU A 177 -22.45 6.59 4.53
C LEU A 177 -22.58 7.35 3.21
N THR A 178 -21.72 7.05 2.24
CA THR A 178 -21.64 7.80 0.97
C THR A 178 -22.25 7.05 -0.20
N HIS A 179 -22.64 5.79 -0.02
CA HIS A 179 -23.09 4.87 -1.07
C HIS A 179 -22.06 4.67 -2.20
N VAL A 180 -20.78 4.89 -1.91
CA VAL A 180 -19.67 4.65 -2.82
C VAL A 180 -18.99 3.33 -2.45
N ASN A 181 -18.84 2.43 -3.43
CA ASN A 181 -18.16 1.15 -3.23
C ASN A 181 -16.64 1.31 -3.22
N LEU A 182 -16.12 2.07 -2.25
CA LEU A 182 -14.70 2.31 -2.10
C LEU A 182 -13.99 0.99 -1.80
N GLN A 183 -12.94 0.69 -2.56
CA GLN A 183 -12.14 -0.53 -2.38
C GLN A 183 -12.92 -1.85 -2.54
N PHE A 184 -14.07 -1.83 -3.19
CA PHE A 184 -14.90 -3.02 -3.38
C PHE A 184 -15.26 -3.71 -2.05
N MET A 185 -15.28 -2.94 -0.95
CA MET A 185 -15.57 -3.46 0.39
C MET A 185 -17.06 -3.72 0.63
N GLN A 186 -17.93 -3.15 -0.21
CA GLN A 186 -19.37 -3.41 -0.19
C GLN A 186 -19.75 -4.49 -1.23
N CYS A 187 -19.25 -4.36 -2.46
CA CYS A 187 -19.51 -5.28 -3.56
C CYS A 187 -18.22 -5.60 -4.32
N PRO A 188 -18.05 -6.83 -4.87
CA PRO A 188 -16.85 -7.19 -5.61
C PRO A 188 -16.77 -6.43 -6.95
N THR A 189 -15.57 -6.33 -7.52
CA THR A 189 -15.39 -5.91 -8.93
C THR A 189 -16.05 -6.92 -9.86
N VAL A 190 -16.27 -6.53 -11.13
CA VAL A 190 -16.74 -7.47 -12.17
C VAL A 190 -15.78 -8.65 -12.29
N ALA A 191 -14.47 -8.39 -12.40
CA ALA A 191 -13.45 -9.43 -12.51
C ALA A 191 -13.44 -10.39 -11.31
N LEU A 192 -13.56 -9.88 -10.08
CA LEU A 192 -13.64 -10.72 -8.89
C LEU A 192 -14.96 -11.49 -8.83
N ALA A 193 -16.07 -10.87 -9.22
CA ALA A 193 -17.38 -11.52 -9.24
C ALA A 193 -17.39 -12.75 -10.16
N GLU A 194 -16.76 -12.70 -11.33
CA GLU A 194 -16.63 -13.87 -12.21
C GLU A 194 -15.84 -15.01 -11.56
N ILE A 195 -14.74 -14.70 -10.87
CA ILE A 195 -13.96 -15.72 -10.13
C ILE A 195 -14.79 -16.33 -8.99
N LEU A 196 -15.56 -15.51 -8.27
CA LEU A 196 -16.36 -15.96 -7.14
C LEU A 196 -17.49 -16.92 -7.55
N LYS A 197 -18.00 -16.84 -8.80
CA LYS A 197 -19.04 -17.76 -9.31
C LYS A 197 -18.56 -19.19 -9.44
N GLU A 198 -17.27 -19.39 -9.69
CA GLU A 198 -16.65 -20.71 -9.83
C GLU A 198 -16.38 -21.39 -8.48
N LEU A 199 -16.53 -20.67 -7.36
CA LEU A 199 -16.26 -21.20 -6.02
C LEU A 199 -17.52 -21.83 -5.39
N PRO A 200 -17.37 -22.93 -4.62
CA PRO A 200 -18.47 -23.50 -3.88
C PRO A 200 -19.12 -22.49 -2.92
N PRO A 201 -20.47 -22.46 -2.77
CA PRO A 201 -21.14 -21.47 -1.92
C PRO A 201 -20.64 -21.42 -0.47
N TRP A 202 -20.27 -22.58 0.09
CA TRP A 202 -19.76 -22.70 1.45
C TRP A 202 -18.41 -21.97 1.66
N VAL A 203 -17.64 -21.74 0.59
CA VAL A 203 -16.36 -21.01 0.62
C VAL A 203 -16.59 -19.49 0.71
N ILE A 204 -17.67 -19.00 0.11
CA ILE A 204 -18.00 -17.57 0.04
C ILE A 204 -19.04 -17.13 1.07
N THR A 205 -19.68 -18.04 1.79
CA THR A 205 -20.57 -17.72 2.91
C THR A 205 -19.81 -17.53 4.24
N PRO A 206 -20.20 -16.55 5.08
CA PRO A 206 -21.31 -15.61 4.89
C PRO A 206 -20.98 -14.43 3.96
N SER A 207 -19.70 -14.14 3.70
CA SER A 207 -19.28 -13.22 2.65
C SER A 207 -17.86 -13.53 2.16
N TYR A 208 -17.61 -13.26 0.88
CA TYR A 208 -16.30 -13.45 0.24
C TYR A 208 -15.20 -12.58 0.86
N ARG A 209 -15.55 -11.50 1.57
CA ARG A 209 -14.59 -10.50 2.07
C ARG A 209 -13.65 -11.07 3.12
N SER A 210 -14.14 -11.96 3.99
CA SER A 210 -13.30 -12.61 5.00
C SER A 210 -12.29 -13.56 4.35
N LEU A 211 -12.71 -14.32 3.33
CA LEU A 211 -11.82 -15.17 2.55
C LEU A 211 -10.75 -14.34 1.82
N VAL A 212 -11.16 -13.30 1.10
CA VAL A 212 -10.23 -12.40 0.39
C VAL A 212 -9.27 -11.74 1.38
N THR A 213 -9.73 -11.34 2.56
CA THR A 213 -8.87 -10.79 3.61
C THR A 213 -7.82 -11.81 4.03
N ILE A 214 -8.18 -13.07 4.31
CA ILE A 214 -7.23 -14.13 4.69
C ILE A 214 -6.21 -14.39 3.58
N LEU A 215 -6.67 -14.51 2.33
CA LEU A 215 -5.79 -14.69 1.17
C LEU A 215 -4.83 -13.50 1.01
N TYR A 216 -5.34 -12.29 1.16
CA TYR A 216 -4.54 -11.07 1.13
C TYR A 216 -3.43 -11.10 2.18
N HIS A 217 -3.69 -11.56 3.41
CA HIS A 217 -2.65 -11.69 4.44
C HIS A 217 -1.50 -12.58 3.99
N ILE A 218 -1.83 -13.78 3.50
CA ILE A 218 -0.84 -14.77 3.08
C ILE A 218 0.00 -14.20 1.94
N VAL A 219 -0.66 -13.67 0.92
CA VAL A 219 0.03 -13.12 -0.26
C VAL A 219 0.82 -11.87 0.10
N ALA A 220 0.30 -10.97 0.93
CA ALA A 220 0.98 -9.72 1.29
C ALA A 220 2.25 -9.98 2.11
N ILE A 221 2.22 -10.97 3.02
CA ILE A 221 3.41 -11.40 3.74
C ILE A 221 4.44 -11.98 2.75
N GLY A 222 4.00 -12.82 1.80
CA GLY A 222 4.86 -13.37 0.76
C GLY A 222 5.49 -12.30 -0.15
N VAL A 223 4.70 -11.30 -0.56
CA VAL A 223 5.17 -10.17 -1.36
C VAL A 223 6.19 -9.33 -0.58
N ALA A 224 5.90 -9.00 0.68
CA ALA A 224 6.84 -8.29 1.54
C ALA A 224 8.16 -9.06 1.71
N ALA A 225 8.07 -10.38 1.94
CA ALA A 225 9.21 -11.30 1.99
C ALA A 225 10.03 -11.24 0.70
N GLY A 226 9.36 -11.36 -0.45
CA GLY A 226 9.98 -11.30 -1.76
C GLY A 226 10.75 -10.01 -2.01
N TYR A 227 10.16 -8.84 -1.71
CA TYR A 227 10.84 -7.55 -1.90
C TYR A 227 12.08 -7.40 -1.03
N LEU A 228 12.00 -7.79 0.23
CA LEU A 228 13.13 -7.63 1.14
C LEU A 228 14.25 -8.62 0.83
N GLU A 229 13.94 -9.87 0.47
CA GLU A 229 14.97 -10.82 0.01
C GLU A 229 15.59 -10.39 -1.33
N LEU A 230 14.79 -9.85 -2.26
CA LEU A 230 15.30 -9.27 -3.50
C LEU A 230 16.23 -8.08 -3.23
N GLY A 231 15.84 -7.18 -2.32
CA GLY A 231 16.67 -6.06 -1.88
C GLY A 231 18.00 -6.55 -1.28
N ARG A 232 17.96 -7.61 -0.46
CA ARG A 232 19.18 -8.21 0.10
C ARG A 232 20.09 -8.79 -0.98
N PHE A 233 19.52 -9.55 -1.90
CA PHE A 233 20.25 -10.14 -3.02
C PHE A 233 20.93 -9.07 -3.89
N LEU A 234 20.21 -8.00 -4.25
CA LEU A 234 20.69 -6.97 -5.15
C LEU A 234 21.65 -5.97 -4.51
N PHE A 235 21.48 -5.64 -3.23
CA PHE A 235 22.14 -4.47 -2.63
C PHE A 235 23.09 -4.76 -1.46
N THR A 236 22.92 -5.86 -0.69
CA THR A 236 23.83 -6.15 0.45
C THR A 236 25.07 -6.97 0.08
N ARG A 237 25.16 -7.57 -1.13
CA ARG A 237 26.34 -8.34 -1.55
C ARG A 237 27.57 -7.49 -1.91
N LYS A 238 27.45 -6.16 -2.04
CA LYS A 238 28.56 -5.29 -2.48
C LYS A 238 29.49 -4.77 -1.38
N THR A 239 29.25 -5.10 -0.10
CA THR A 239 30.04 -4.55 1.03
C THR A 239 31.15 -5.49 1.55
N LYS A 240 31.44 -6.61 0.88
CA LYS A 240 32.48 -7.57 1.31
C LYS A 240 33.74 -7.63 0.43
N SER A 241 34.00 -6.63 -0.42
CA SER A 241 35.21 -6.60 -1.27
C SER A 241 35.96 -5.27 -1.23
N SER A 242 36.25 -4.76 -0.04
CA SER A 242 37.23 -3.68 0.18
C SER A 242 38.12 -4.02 1.36
#